data_AF-A0A1A6GUT1-F1
#
_entry.id   AF-A0A1A6GUT1-F1
#
_cell.length_a   1.000
_cell.length_b   1.000
_cell.length_c   1.000
_cell.angle_alpha   90.00
_cell.angle_beta   90.00
_cell.angle_gamma   90.00
#
_symmetry.space_group_name_H-M   'P 1'
#
loop_
_entity.id
_entity.type
_entity.pdbx_description
1 polymer ?
#
loop_
_entity_poly.entity_id
_entity_poly.type
_entity_poly.pdbx_seq_one_letter_code
_entity_poly.pdbx_strand_id
1 'polypeptide(L)' 'MATSQPHLIFILADDQGFRDVGYHGSEIRTPTLDKLAAEGVKLENYYVQPICTPSRSQFITG' A
#
# COMPACT_ATOMS: atom_id res chain seq x y z
N MET A 1 6.51 -19.70 -23.35
CA MET A 1 6.55 -18.27 -23.73
C MET A 1 7.44 -17.56 -22.73
N ALA A 2 8.47 -16.85 -23.18
CA ALA A 2 9.22 -15.97 -22.28
C ALA A 2 8.27 -14.84 -21.88
N THR A 3 7.73 -14.89 -20.67
CA THR A 3 7.01 -13.76 -20.08
C THR A 3 8.04 -12.64 -19.92
N SER A 4 7.84 -11.52 -20.60
CA SER A 4 8.64 -10.31 -20.37
C SER A 4 8.78 -10.09 -18.87
N GLN A 5 9.98 -9.74 -18.40
CA GLN A 5 10.18 -9.43 -16.99
C GLN A 5 9.15 -8.38 -16.56
N PRO A 6 8.34 -8.64 -15.51
CA PRO A 6 7.35 -7.68 -15.07
C PRO A 6 8.03 -6.44 -14.50
N HIS A 7 7.39 -5.28 -14.66
CA HIS A 7 7.80 -4.07 -13.97
C HIS A 7 7.37 -4.14 -12.50
N LEU A 8 8.28 -3.86 -11.58
CA LEU A 8 7.99 -3.76 -10.15
C LEU A 8 7.80 -2.29 -9.80
N ILE A 9 6.58 -1.90 -9.43
CA ILE A 9 6.23 -0.55 -9.01
C ILE A 9 5.79 -0.62 -7.55
N PHE A 10 6.54 0.02 -6.66
CA PHE A 10 6.18 0.16 -5.26
C PHE A 10 5.74 1.60 -4.97
N ILE A 11 4.54 1.77 -4.45
CA ILE A 11 3.97 3.07 -4.08
C ILE A 11 3.89 3.11 -2.55
N LEU A 12 4.66 4.00 -1.93
CA LEU A 12 4.69 4.19 -0.47
C LEU A 12 4.10 5.55 -0.13
N ALA A 13 2.96 5.58 0.55
CA ALA A 13 2.38 6.79 1.11
C ALA A 13 3.06 7.15 2.45
N ASP A 14 3.13 8.45 2.76
CA ASP A 14 3.64 8.96 4.04
C ASP A 14 2.45 9.31 4.94
N ASP A 15 2.49 8.87 6.20
CA ASP A 15 1.48 9.15 7.24
C ASP A 15 0.01 8.84 6.88
N GLN A 16 -0.24 7.94 5.93
CA GLN A 16 -1.60 7.53 5.58
C GLN A 16 -2.18 6.60 6.67
N GLY A 17 -3.22 7.06 7.37
CA GLY A 17 -3.91 6.30 8.39
C GLY A 17 -4.69 5.12 7.82
N PHE A 18 -4.89 4.08 8.64
CA PHE A 18 -5.62 2.88 8.22
C PHE A 18 -7.04 3.20 7.73
N ARG A 19 -7.71 4.23 8.27
CA ARG A 19 -9.08 4.63 7.87
C ARG A 19 -9.13 5.81 6.91
N ASP A 20 -8.02 6.13 6.23
CA ASP A 20 -7.95 7.24 5.26
C ASP A 20 -8.24 6.80 3.82
N VAL A 21 -8.61 5.53 3.63
CA VAL A 21 -8.97 4.93 2.34
C VAL A 21 -10.43 4.49 2.31
N GLY A 22 -11.10 4.69 1.18
CA GLY A 22 -12.51 4.38 0.97
C GLY A 22 -12.84 2.91 1.27
N TYR A 23 -11.96 1.98 0.88
CA TYR A 23 -12.13 0.56 1.17
C TYR A 23 -12.01 0.18 2.67
N HIS A 24 -11.62 1.12 3.55
CA HIS A 24 -11.71 1.01 5.02
C HIS A 24 -12.77 1.94 5.63
N GLY A 25 -13.72 2.42 4.83
CA GLY A 25 -14.85 3.22 5.27
C GLY A 25 -14.49 4.68 5.57
N SER A 26 -13.48 5.24 4.90
CA SER A 26 -13.17 6.67 4.97
C SER A 26 -14.25 7.54 4.30
N GLU A 27 -14.40 8.78 4.78
CA GLU A 27 -15.12 9.84 4.05
C GLU A 27 -14.27 10.45 2.92
N ILE A 28 -12.94 10.26 2.97
CA ILE A 28 -12.01 10.69 1.93
C ILE A 28 -12.23 9.83 0.68
N ARG A 29 -12.44 10.48 -0.45
CA ARG A 29 -12.67 9.78 -1.73
C ARG A 29 -11.35 9.32 -2.34
N THR A 30 -11.09 8.02 -2.32
CA THR A 30 -9.89 7.40 -2.91
C THR A 30 -10.21 6.42 -4.04
N PRO A 31 -10.97 6.81 -5.08
CA PRO A 31 -11.55 5.88 -6.06
C PRO A 31 -10.50 5.03 -6.81
N THR A 32 -9.30 5.57 -7.05
CA THR A 32 -8.20 4.82 -7.67
C THR A 32 -7.65 3.73 -6.74
N LEU A 33 -7.48 4.03 -5.44
CA LEU A 33 -7.03 3.04 -4.46
C LEU A 33 -8.11 1.99 -4.19
N ASP A 34 -9.37 2.40 -4.14
CA ASP A 34 -10.51 1.50 -3.95
C ASP A 34 -10.63 0.50 -5.11
N LYS A 35 -10.42 0.98 -6.35
CA LYS A 35 -10.38 0.12 -7.53
C LYS A 35 -9.21 -0.88 -7.47
N LEU A 36 -8.01 -0.42 -7.13
CA LEU A 36 -6.83 -1.30 -6.99
C LEU A 36 -7.06 -2.38 -5.91
N ALA A 37 -7.69 -2.00 -4.80
CA ALA A 37 -8.02 -2.92 -3.72
C ALA A 37 -9.09 -3.95 -4.12
N ALA A 38 -10.05 -3.58 -4.97
CA ALA A 38 -11.09 -4.48 -5.48
C ALA A 38 -10.60 -5.46 -6.57
N GLU A 39 -9.64 -5.03 -7.39
CA GLU A 39 -9.07 -5.83 -8.48
C GLU A 39 -7.85 -6.66 -8.05
N GLY A 40 -7.32 -6.40 -6.85
CA GLY A 40 -6.08 -6.98 -6.34
C GLY A 40 -6.24 -7.75 -5.03
N VAL A 41 -5.17 -7.75 -4.24
CA VAL A 41 -5.11 -8.38 -2.91
C VAL A 41 -4.95 -7.32 -1.84
N LYS A 42 -5.82 -7.34 -0.83
CA LYS A 42 -5.74 -6.45 0.34
C LYS A 42 -4.97 -7.11 1.47
N LEU A 43 -4.06 -6.37 2.08
CA LEU A 43 -3.26 -6.84 3.21
C LEU A 43 -3.90 -6.37 4.53
N GLU A 44 -4.90 -7.12 5.00
CA GLU A 44 -5.67 -6.80 6.22
C GLU A 44 -4.89 -7.04 7.53
N ASN A 45 -3.69 -7.63 7.44
CA ASN A 45 -2.80 -7.91 8.57
C ASN A 45 -1.35 -7.48 8.26
N TYR A 46 -1.19 -6.24 7.79
CA TYR A 46 0.10 -5.62 7.46
C TYR A 46 0.53 -4.61 8.53
N TYR A 47 1.82 -4.60 8.87
CA TYR A 47 2.38 -3.77 9.94
C TYR A 47 3.60 -2.99 9.47
N VAL A 48 3.81 -1.83 10.08
CA VAL A 48 4.97 -0.96 9.91
C VAL A 48 5.46 -0.48 11.28
N GLN A 49 6.62 0.17 11.30
CA GLN A 49 7.11 0.84 12.50
C GLN A 49 6.38 2.18 12.70
N PRO A 50 6.28 2.70 13.94
CA PRO A 50 5.50 3.91 14.21
C PRO A 50 6.17 5.21 13.74
N ILE A 51 7.35 5.16 13.10
CA ILE A 51 8.13 6.34 12.69
C ILE A 51 8.71 6.09 11.28
N CYS A 52 8.85 7.17 10.50
CA CYS A 52 9.31 7.13 9.10
C CYS A 52 10.63 6.37 8.89
N THR A 53 11.69 6.73 9.63
CA THR A 53 13.03 6.15 9.46
C THR A 53 13.05 4.63 9.65
N PRO A 54 12.59 4.05 10.77
CA PRO A 54 12.61 2.60 10.95
C PRO A 54 11.68 1.85 9.98
N SER A 55 10.53 2.41 9.60
CA SER A 55 9.64 1.81 8.60
C SER A 55 10.32 1.73 7.22
N ARG A 56 10.95 2.81 6.78
CA ARG A 56 11.60 2.90 5.48
C ARG A 56 12.88 2.06 5.43
N SER A 57 13.65 2.02 6.51
CA SER A 57 14.85 1.19 6.56
C SER A 57 14.51 -0.29 6.44
N GLN A 58 13.54 -0.79 7.22
CA GLN A 58 13.08 -2.19 7.14
C GLN A 58 12.51 -2.54 5.77
N PHE A 59 11.78 -1.62 5.14
CA PHE A 59 11.26 -1.85 3.80
C PHE A 59 12.37 -2.04 2.74
N ILE A 60 13.43 -1.24 2.80
CA ILE A 60 14.51 -1.26 1.79
C ILE A 60 15.49 -2.42 2.04
N THR A 61 15.77 -2.75 3.30
CA THR A 61 16.80 -3.75 3.64
C THR A 61 16.25 -5.16 3.85
N GLY A 62 14.93 -5.31 4.03
CA GLY A 62 14.35 -6.50 4.65
C GLY A 62 14.65 -6.54 6.15
#